data_AF-A0A497NFT4-F1
#
_entry.id   AF-A0A497NFT4-F1
#
_cell.length_a   1.000
_cell.length_b   1.000
_cell.length_c   1.000
_cell.angle_alpha   90.00
_cell.angle_beta   90.00
_cell.angle_gamma   90.00
#
_symmetry.space_group_name_H-M   'P 1'
#
loop_
_entity.id
_entity.type
_entity.pdbx_description
1 polymer ?
#
loop_
_entity_poly.entity_id
_entity_poly.type
_entity_poly.pdbx_seq_one_letter_code
_entity_poly.pdbx_strand_id
1 'polypeptide(L)' 'MNEDLVASNHKSENTLLREPTISDVYKAREIISRHLLRTPFFRSMKLSDALGFDAYVKYENLQI' A
#
# COMPACT_ATOMS: atom_id res chain seq x y z
N MET A 1 49.85 -6.44 -14.00
CA MET A 1 49.55 -6.55 -12.57
C MET A 1 48.39 -5.63 -12.29
N ASN A 2 47.37 -6.18 -11.64
CA ASN A 2 46.09 -5.58 -11.34
C ASN A 2 46.21 -4.51 -10.25
N GLU A 3 45.50 -3.40 -10.42
CA GLU A 3 44.80 -2.72 -9.32
C GLU A 3 43.32 -2.70 -9.70
N ASP A 4 42.70 -3.87 -9.60
CA ASP A 4 41.31 -3.94 -9.20
C ASP A 4 41.16 -3.29 -7.81
N LEU A 5 39.95 -2.80 -7.55
CA LEU A 5 39.37 -2.44 -6.26
C LEU A 5 39.54 -0.98 -5.80
N VAL A 6 38.36 -0.39 -5.53
CA VAL A 6 38.13 0.80 -4.69
C VAL A 6 38.16 2.17 -5.38
N ALA A 7 37.33 2.33 -6.42
CA ALA A 7 36.52 3.54 -6.52
C ALA A 7 35.07 3.12 -6.64
N SER A 8 34.55 2.74 -5.48
CA SER A 8 33.18 2.33 -5.17
C SER A 8 32.12 3.08 -5.96
N ASN A 9 31.46 2.33 -6.85
CA ASN A 9 30.02 2.27 -7.08
C ASN A 9 29.15 3.07 -6.08
N HIS A 10 29.11 4.39 -6.23
CA HIS A 10 27.97 5.20 -5.83
C HIS A 10 27.42 5.90 -7.07
N LYS A 11 27.02 5.10 -8.08
CA LYS A 11 25.88 5.51 -8.89
C LYS A 11 24.73 5.61 -7.90
N SER A 12 24.44 6.82 -7.46
CA SER A 12 23.15 7.10 -6.85
C SER A 12 22.12 6.72 -7.89
N GLU A 13 21.59 5.51 -7.76
CA GLU A 13 20.30 5.17 -8.33
C GLU A 13 19.30 6.06 -7.60
N ASN A 14 19.23 7.30 -8.03
CA ASN A 14 18.07 8.13 -7.88
C ASN A 14 17.01 7.50 -8.78
N THR A 15 16.50 6.34 -8.35
CA THR A 15 15.31 5.74 -8.90
C THR A 15 14.23 6.77 -8.65
N LEU A 16 13.96 7.59 -9.67
CA LEU A 16 12.91 8.58 -9.66
C LEU A 16 11.64 7.84 -9.22
N LEU A 17 11.27 8.01 -7.95
CA LEU A 17 10.03 7.48 -7.42
C LEU A 17 8.92 8.21 -8.16
N ARG A 18 8.40 7.58 -9.22
CA ARG A 18 7.26 8.11 -9.93
C ARG A 18 6.03 7.99 -9.04
N GLU A 19 5.14 8.96 -9.13
CA GLU A 19 3.85 8.89 -8.46
C GLU A 19 3.12 7.59 -8.89
N PRO A 20 2.60 6.80 -7.94
CA PRO A 20 1.81 5.62 -8.28
C PRO A 20 0.53 6.03 -9.01
N THR A 21 0.12 5.17 -9.94
CA THR A 21 -1.12 5.31 -10.69
C THR A 21 -2.15 4.27 -10.23
N ILE A 22 -3.40 4.42 -10.66
CA ILE A 22 -4.41 3.38 -10.41
C ILE A 22 -4.02 2.00 -10.98
N SER A 23 -3.21 1.96 -12.04
CA SER A 23 -2.68 0.70 -12.60
C SER A 23 -1.82 -0.05 -11.58
N ASP A 24 -1.05 0.69 -10.78
CA ASP A 24 -0.18 0.09 -9.75
C ASP A 24 -1.00 -0.53 -8.61
N VAL A 25 -2.13 0.10 -8.24
CA VAL A 25 -3.09 -0.46 -7.26
C VAL A 25 -3.68 -1.77 -7.76
N TYR A 26 -4.06 -1.85 -9.04
CA TYR A 26 -4.60 -3.09 -9.61
C TYR A 26 -3.56 -4.22 -9.68
N LYS A 27 -2.32 -3.90 -10.04
CA LYS A 27 -1.20 -4.87 -10.00
C LYS A 27 -0.95 -5.36 -8.58
N ALA A 28 -0.95 -4.45 -7.60
CA ALA A 28 -0.78 -4.82 -6.20
C ALA A 28 -1.91 -5.76 -5.71
N ARG A 29 -3.16 -5.52 -6.12
CA ARG A 29 -4.31 -6.38 -5.78
C ARG A 29 -4.12 -7.83 -6.25
N GLU A 30 -3.59 -8.04 -7.45
CA GLU A 30 -3.36 -9.39 -8.00
C GLU A 30 -2.34 -10.20 -7.18
N ILE A 31 -1.34 -9.51 -6.62
CA ILE A 31 -0.31 -10.10 -5.78
C ILE A 31 -0.87 -10.35 -4.36
N ILE A 32 -1.41 -9.30 -3.74
CA ILE A 32 -1.82 -9.30 -2.33
C ILE A 32 -3.01 -10.21 -2.06
N SER A 33 -3.95 -10.34 -3.00
CA SER A 33 -5.18 -11.13 -2.80
C SER A 33 -4.96 -12.62 -2.53
N ARG A 34 -3.76 -13.14 -2.82
CA ARG A 34 -3.37 -14.53 -2.51
C ARG A 34 -2.90 -14.71 -1.06
N HIS A 35 -2.64 -13.61 -0.37
CA HIS A 35 -1.99 -13.59 0.94
C HIS A 35 -2.86 -12.93 2.01
N LEU A 36 -3.59 -11.87 1.66
CA LEU A 36 -4.41 -11.11 2.61
C LEU A 36 -5.90 -11.30 2.32
N LEU A 37 -6.65 -11.55 3.38
CA LEU A 37 -8.11 -11.59 3.31
C LEU A 37 -8.68 -10.17 3.22
N ARG A 38 -9.87 -10.04 2.62
CA ARG A 38 -10.56 -8.74 2.61
C ARG A 38 -11.10 -8.47 4.02
N THR A 39 -10.65 -7.37 4.61
CA THR A 39 -11.19 -6.93 5.90
C THR A 39 -12.67 -6.51 5.80
N PRO A 40 -13.45 -6.62 6.88
CA PRO A 40 -14.85 -6.20 6.88
C PRO A 40 -15.04 -4.72 6.57
N PHE A 41 -16.16 -4.39 5.95
CA PHE A 41 -16.61 -3.03 5.68
C PHE A 41 -18.08 -2.91 6.04
N PHE A 42 -18.36 -2.30 7.20
CA PHE A 42 -19.71 -2.28 7.77
C PHE A 42 -20.17 -0.87 8.08
N ARG A 43 -21.49 -0.65 7.98
CA ARG A 43 -22.13 0.58 8.44
C ARG A 43 -22.06 0.67 9.97
N SER A 44 -21.68 1.83 10.48
CA SER A 44 -21.69 2.11 11.92
C SER A 44 -22.89 2.98 12.26
N MET A 45 -23.93 2.39 12.88
CA MET A 45 -25.16 3.12 13.23
C MET A 45 -24.86 4.33 14.12
N LYS A 46 -24.05 4.14 15.17
CA LYS A 46 -23.69 5.22 16.11
C LYS A 46 -22.96 6.37 15.42
N LEU A 47 -22.04 6.08 14.49
CA LEU A 47 -21.35 7.13 13.75
C LEU A 47 -22.28 7.82 12.76
N SER A 48 -23.15 7.06 12.11
CA SER A 48 -24.13 7.65 11.19
C SER A 48 -25.04 8.64 11.91
N ASP A 49 -25.55 8.26 13.08
CA ASP A 49 -26.44 9.10 13.90
C ASP A 49 -25.70 10.38 14.37
N ALA A 50 -24.43 10.25 14.77
CA ALA A 50 -23.63 11.37 15.21
C ALA A 50 -23.25 12.34 14.08
N LEU A 51 -23.05 11.84 12.87
CA LEU A 51 -22.56 12.62 11.72
C LEU A 51 -23.69 13.15 10.82
N GLY A 52 -24.90 12.61 10.93
CA GLY A 52 -26.05 12.98 10.09
C GLY A 52 -25.99 12.42 8.66
N PHE A 53 -25.11 11.44 8.39
CA PHE A 53 -24.99 10.74 7.12
C PHE A 53 -24.53 9.29 7.32
N ASP A 54 -24.64 8.45 6.30
CA ASP A 54 -24.22 7.05 6.43
C ASP A 54 -22.69 6.90 6.53
N ALA A 55 -22.21 6.49 7.71
CA ALA A 55 -20.82 6.21 7.97
C ALA A 55 -20.53 4.70 7.89
N TYR A 56 -19.56 4.33 7.06
CA TYR A 56 -19.06 2.96 6.93
C TYR A 56 -17.60 2.90 7.39
N VAL A 57 -17.26 1.84 8.12
CA VAL A 57 -15.93 1.65 8.70
C VAL A 57 -15.25 0.46 8.03
N LYS A 58 -14.01 0.70 7.59
CA LYS A 58 -13.12 -0.33 7.03
C LYS A 58 -12.20 -0.84 8.13
N TYR A 59 -12.42 -2.08 8.56
CA TYR A 59 -11.76 -2.64 9.74
C TYR A 59 -10.38 -3.22 9.42
N GLU A 60 -9.44 -2.39 8.96
CA GLU A 60 -8.06 -2.81 8.68
C GLU A 60 -7.32 -3.33 9.92
N ASN A 61 -7.77 -2.96 11.12
CA ASN A 61 -7.27 -3.50 12.40
C ASN A 61 -7.55 -5.00 12.60
N LEU A 62 -8.35 -5.62 11.74
CA LEU A 62 -8.66 -7.06 11.74
C LEU A 62 -7.95 -7.82 10.60
N GLN A 63 -7.00 -7.19 9.92
CA GLN A 63 -6.20 -7.89 8.90
C GLN A 63 -5.40 -9.02 9.55
N ILE A 64 -5.46 -10.22 8.95
CA ILE A 64 -4.76 -11.45 9.37
C ILE A 64 -3.79 -11.85 8.28
#